data_AF-A0A5D0SRS9-F1
#
_entry.id   AF-A0A5D0SRS9-F1
#
_cell.length_a   1.000
_cell.length_b   1.000
_cell.length_c   1.000
_cell.angle_alpha   90.00
_cell.angle_beta   90.00
_cell.angle_gamma   90.00
#
_symmetry.space_group_name_H-M   'P 1'
#
loop_
_entity.id
_entity.type
_entity.pdbx_description
1 polymer ?
#
loop_
_entity_poly.entity_id
_entity_poly.type
_entity_poly.pdbx_seq_one_letter_code
_entity_poly.pdbx_strand_id
1 'polypeptide(L)'
;MPTAPAFRVPAAGPGSRPARARVVARLGGLVGAGTAMLLFGVLHLPGQPVHPVRDTVSDYALSRHGWLFNLAVLALATGSVLLLAPALRRSGRSSFGRGRLAAVVGPVGLAAWCVGLVVLVVFPRDAPGVPVSITGEIHRWAAVAALSGLPAGALLVAVRRPGRLARAVVAGAVGCVVALVPFVAAYLVGSPLRPYVGLLERLVCLAELCLLILVAHLDHGGRVTAAYSGSTPGGRSPSAVASRTYSSRMRRSSRPALVGTTSRRRATAMVRVTPGGASRVMRTPGRRETTMPGTSAMPSPASTKLSTASISPPSTAKVGSKPAARHA
;
A
#
# COMPACT_ATOMS: atom_id res chain seq x y z
N MET A 1 41.80 31.60 51.41
CA MET A 1 41.36 31.74 50.00
C MET A 1 40.29 30.69 49.72
N PRO A 2 39.03 31.07 49.43
CA PRO A 2 38.01 30.10 49.06
C PRO A 2 38.18 29.70 47.58
N THR A 3 38.28 28.40 47.33
CA THR A 3 38.37 27.78 45.99
C THR A 3 37.03 27.89 45.27
N ALA A 4 37.03 28.51 44.09
CA ALA A 4 35.87 28.63 43.22
C ALA A 4 35.38 27.25 42.71
N PRO A 5 34.06 27.00 42.64
CA PRO A 5 33.54 25.75 42.10
C PRO A 5 33.73 25.68 40.59
N ALA A 6 34.42 24.64 40.13
CA ALA A 6 34.63 24.36 38.71
C ALA A 6 33.29 24.12 38.00
N PHE A 7 32.97 24.99 37.04
CA PHE A 7 31.82 24.85 36.16
C PHE A 7 32.03 23.64 35.22
N ARG A 8 31.37 22.51 35.50
CA ARG A 8 31.36 21.37 34.59
C ARG A 8 30.50 21.70 33.37
N VAL A 9 31.15 21.92 32.23
CA VAL A 9 30.48 21.94 30.92
C VAL A 9 29.87 20.55 30.66
N PRO A 10 28.55 20.44 30.42
CA PRO A 10 27.94 19.15 30.13
C PRO A 10 28.43 18.63 28.77
N ALA A 11 29.20 17.55 28.80
CA ALA A 11 29.62 16.85 27.61
C ALA A 11 28.39 16.38 26.82
N ALA A 12 28.29 16.80 25.56
CA ALA A 12 27.23 16.37 24.65
C ALA A 12 27.26 14.84 24.51
N GLY A 13 26.29 14.16 25.13
CA GLY A 13 26.25 12.71 25.17
C GLY A 13 26.15 12.06 23.77
N PRO A 14 26.76 10.89 23.56
CA PRO A 14 26.80 10.16 22.28
C PRO A 14 25.42 9.73 21.73
N GLY A 15 24.33 9.87 22.51
CA GLY A 15 22.95 9.56 22.10
C GLY A 15 22.29 10.57 21.15
N SER A 16 22.87 11.76 20.94
CA SER A 16 22.25 12.84 20.14
C SER A 16 22.35 12.66 18.62
N ARG A 17 23.44 12.06 18.13
CA ARG A 17 23.69 11.81 16.69
C ARG A 17 22.67 10.88 16.01
N PRO A 18 22.32 9.70 16.57
CA PRO A 18 21.36 8.79 15.92
C PRO A 18 19.92 9.31 15.96
N ALA A 19 19.58 10.20 16.89
CA ALA A 19 18.27 10.86 16.91
C ALA A 19 18.16 11.92 15.80
N ARG A 20 19.18 12.79 15.68
CA ARG A 20 19.25 13.81 14.62
C ARG A 20 19.23 13.20 13.22
N ALA A 21 20.01 12.14 12.97
CA ALA A 21 20.03 11.46 11.67
C ALA A 21 18.66 10.91 11.26
N ARG A 22 17.86 10.40 12.21
CA ARG A 22 16.48 9.92 11.94
C ARG A 22 15.53 11.07 11.59
N VAL A 23 15.63 12.19 12.31
CA VAL A 23 14.81 13.38 12.02
C VAL A 23 15.15 13.93 10.64
N VAL A 24 16.45 14.08 10.33
CA VAL A 24 16.92 14.54 9.02
C VAL A 24 16.46 13.61 7.90
N ALA A 25 16.62 12.28 8.06
CA ALA A 25 16.14 11.32 7.06
C ALA A 25 14.63 11.42 6.85
N ARG A 26 13.84 11.54 7.92
CA ARG A 26 12.39 11.71 7.82
C ARG A 26 12.01 12.99 7.10
N LEU A 27 12.62 14.12 7.47
CA LEU A 27 12.37 15.40 6.81
C LEU A 27 12.76 15.36 5.33
N GLY A 28 13.94 14.83 5.02
CA GLY A 28 14.36 14.62 3.63
C GLY A 28 13.40 13.71 2.85
N GLY A 29 12.88 12.67 3.50
CA GLY A 29 11.87 11.79 2.94
C GLY A 29 10.54 12.49 2.62
N LEU A 30 10.05 13.32 3.55
CA LEU A 30 8.84 14.13 3.36
C LEU A 30 9.03 15.20 2.28
N VAL A 31 10.19 15.85 2.25
CA VAL A 31 10.54 16.81 1.20
C VAL A 31 10.57 16.12 -0.16
N GLY A 32 11.23 14.95 -0.29
CA GLY A 32 11.26 14.19 -1.54
C GLY A 32 9.86 13.80 -2.04
N ALA A 33 9.00 13.30 -1.14
CA ALA A 33 7.61 12.98 -1.48
C ALA A 33 6.80 14.24 -1.86
N GLY A 34 7.00 15.36 -1.16
CA GLY A 34 6.38 16.65 -1.48
C GLY A 34 6.83 17.20 -2.82
N THR A 35 8.13 17.16 -3.12
CA THR A 35 8.70 17.55 -4.42
C THR A 35 8.11 16.71 -5.54
N ALA A 36 8.00 15.38 -5.36
CA ALA A 36 7.35 14.52 -6.34
C ALA A 36 5.91 14.95 -6.61
N MET A 37 5.12 15.22 -5.56
CA MET A 37 3.73 15.67 -5.71
C MET A 37 3.63 17.03 -6.42
N LEU A 38 4.53 17.96 -6.13
CA LEU A 38 4.59 19.24 -6.84
C LEU A 38 4.89 19.05 -8.33
N LEU A 39 5.88 18.20 -8.67
CA LEU A 39 6.23 17.92 -10.07
C LEU A 39 5.10 17.21 -10.82
N PHE A 40 4.44 16.24 -10.18
CA PHE A 40 3.23 15.64 -10.75
C PHE A 40 2.10 16.66 -10.91
N GLY A 41 1.91 17.57 -9.95
CA GLY A 41 0.94 18.66 -10.06
C GLY A 41 1.22 19.58 -11.26
N VAL A 42 2.48 19.94 -11.48
CA VAL A 42 2.92 20.71 -12.65
C VAL A 42 2.60 19.98 -13.96
N LEU A 43 2.81 18.66 -14.01
CA LEU A 43 2.45 17.84 -15.18
C LEU A 43 0.93 17.77 -15.42
N HIS A 44 0.10 18.04 -14.42
CA HIS A 44 -1.36 18.07 -14.57
C HIS A 44 -1.92 19.44 -14.95
N LEU A 45 -1.07 20.46 -15.13
CA LEU A 45 -1.54 21.76 -15.57
C LEU A 45 -2.18 21.70 -16.96
N PRO A 46 -3.15 22.58 -17.26
CA PRO A 46 -3.81 22.62 -18.56
C PRO A 46 -2.82 22.77 -19.72
N GLY A 47 -3.12 22.14 -20.85
CA GLY A 47 -2.29 22.21 -22.06
C GLY A 47 -1.28 21.08 -22.23
N GLN A 48 -1.26 20.10 -21.31
CA GLN A 48 -0.45 18.88 -21.47
C GLN A 48 -1.22 17.81 -22.30
N PRO A 49 -0.52 16.96 -23.07
CA PRO A 49 -1.15 16.03 -24.02
C PRO A 49 -1.77 14.78 -23.37
N VAL A 50 -1.68 14.62 -22.05
CA VAL A 50 -2.11 13.40 -21.33
C VAL A 50 -3.49 13.63 -20.70
N HIS A 51 -4.47 12.82 -21.11
CA HIS A 51 -5.83 12.91 -20.61
C HIS A 51 -5.96 12.26 -19.22
N PRO A 52 -6.45 12.96 -18.19
CA PRO A 52 -6.37 12.49 -16.79
C PRO A 52 -7.21 11.23 -16.48
N VAL A 53 -8.20 10.93 -17.32
CA VAL A 53 -9.09 9.77 -17.14
C VAL A 53 -8.62 8.54 -17.94
N ARG A 54 -8.12 8.78 -19.16
CA ARG A 54 -7.90 7.73 -20.16
C ARG A 54 -6.44 7.29 -20.20
N ASP A 55 -5.55 8.23 -19.95
CA ASP A 55 -4.12 8.04 -20.11
C ASP A 55 -3.48 7.91 -18.73
N THR A 56 -2.56 6.96 -18.65
CA THR A 56 -1.82 6.67 -17.44
C THR A 56 -0.85 7.80 -17.08
N VAL A 57 -0.48 7.90 -15.81
CA VAL A 57 0.49 8.89 -15.32
C VAL A 57 1.85 8.67 -15.98
N SER A 58 2.21 7.41 -16.26
CA SER A 58 3.44 7.09 -17.01
C SER A 58 3.44 7.55 -18.46
N ASP A 59 2.30 7.92 -19.05
CA ASP A 59 2.26 8.51 -20.40
C ASP A 59 2.88 9.91 -20.44
N TYR A 60 3.02 10.59 -19.29
CA TYR A 60 3.80 11.84 -19.23
C TYR A 60 5.26 11.63 -19.63
N ALA A 61 5.82 10.43 -19.44
CA ALA A 61 7.19 10.10 -19.86
C ALA A 61 7.39 10.22 -21.38
N LEU A 62 6.32 10.04 -22.16
CA LEU A 62 6.33 10.12 -23.62
C LEU A 62 6.10 11.54 -24.15
N SER A 63 5.75 12.49 -23.27
CA SER A 63 5.56 13.88 -23.64
C SER A 63 6.89 14.62 -23.78
N ARG A 64 6.85 15.83 -24.37
CA ARG A 64 7.99 16.77 -24.40
C ARG A 64 8.55 17.06 -23.00
N HIS A 65 7.74 16.91 -21.96
CA HIS A 65 8.08 17.15 -20.56
C HIS A 65 8.36 15.85 -19.78
N GLY A 66 8.64 14.73 -20.46
CA GLY A 66 8.88 13.43 -19.82
C GLY A 66 10.02 13.41 -18.81
N TRP A 67 10.99 14.33 -18.93
CA TRP A 67 12.04 14.50 -17.92
C TRP A 67 11.49 14.96 -16.55
N LEU A 68 10.43 15.77 -16.51
CA LEU A 68 9.77 16.15 -15.25
C LEU A 68 9.10 14.94 -14.59
N PHE A 69 8.51 14.05 -15.39
CA PHE A 69 7.96 12.79 -14.89
C PHE A 69 9.06 11.93 -14.26
N ASN A 70 10.19 11.78 -14.95
CA ASN A 70 11.33 11.03 -14.42
C ASN A 70 11.84 11.62 -13.11
N LEU A 71 11.99 12.95 -13.02
CA LEU A 71 12.37 13.62 -11.77
C LEU A 71 11.34 13.43 -10.66
N ALA A 72 10.05 13.49 -10.96
CA ALA A 72 8.98 13.27 -9.98
C ALA A 72 9.05 11.85 -9.40
N VAL A 73 9.20 10.84 -10.26
CA VAL A 73 9.31 9.44 -9.87
C VAL A 73 10.59 9.18 -9.06
N LEU A 74 11.74 9.74 -9.48
CA LEU A 74 13.00 9.59 -8.75
C LEU A 74 12.99 10.32 -7.39
N ALA A 75 12.36 11.48 -7.31
CA ALA A 75 12.14 12.19 -6.04
C ALA A 75 11.25 11.37 -5.11
N LEU A 76 10.18 10.75 -5.64
CA LEU A 76 9.31 9.86 -4.88
C LEU A 76 10.05 8.61 -4.41
N ALA A 77 10.85 7.99 -5.26
CA ALA A 77 11.65 6.82 -4.93
C ALA A 77 12.65 7.13 -3.81
N THR A 78 13.41 8.22 -3.95
CA THR A 78 14.39 8.68 -2.96
C THR A 78 13.71 9.02 -1.64
N GLY A 79 12.60 9.76 -1.69
CA GLY A 79 11.80 10.09 -0.52
C GLY A 79 11.27 8.84 0.19
N SER A 80 10.77 7.86 -0.58
CA SER A 80 10.26 6.59 -0.08
C SER A 80 11.35 5.78 0.62
N VAL A 81 12.56 5.69 0.05
CA VAL A 81 13.70 5.01 0.67
C VAL A 81 14.01 5.63 2.04
N LEU A 82 14.05 6.95 2.14
CA LEU A 82 14.31 7.65 3.40
C LEU A 82 13.20 7.42 4.44
N LEU A 83 11.92 7.44 4.02
CA LEU A 83 10.77 7.22 4.89
C LEU A 83 10.65 5.77 5.37
N LEU A 84 10.98 4.80 4.51
CA LEU A 84 10.82 3.37 4.76
C LEU A 84 12.08 2.69 5.32
N ALA A 85 13.25 3.34 5.29
CA ALA A 85 14.49 2.81 5.83
C ALA A 85 14.38 2.28 7.29
N PRO A 86 13.65 2.95 8.21
CA PRO A 86 13.45 2.41 9.57
C PRO A 86 12.67 1.09 9.58
N ALA A 87 11.69 0.93 8.69
CA ALA A 87 10.90 -0.30 8.54
C ALA A 87 11.78 -1.46 8.08
N LEU A 88 12.54 -1.23 7.01
CA LEU A 88 13.44 -2.19 6.39
C LEU A 88 14.52 -2.68 7.37
N ARG A 89 15.12 -1.76 8.14
CA ARG A 89 16.18 -2.08 9.13
C ARG A 89 15.67 -2.89 10.32
N ARG A 90 14.41 -2.71 10.72
CA ARG A 90 13.82 -3.45 11.86
C ARG A 90 13.55 -4.91 11.52
N SER A 91 13.11 -5.17 10.30
CA SER A 91 12.78 -6.52 9.86
C SER A 91 14.01 -7.42 9.74
N GLY A 92 15.19 -6.86 9.42
CA GLY A 92 16.44 -7.60 9.43
C GLY A 92 16.95 -8.02 10.82
N ARG A 93 16.31 -7.56 11.90
CA ARG A 93 16.72 -7.84 13.30
C ARG A 93 15.80 -8.81 14.03
N SER A 94 14.70 -9.25 13.44
CA SER A 94 13.78 -10.19 14.12
C SER A 94 14.31 -11.62 14.05
N SER A 95 14.60 -12.20 15.22
CA SER A 95 15.02 -13.59 15.37
C SER A 95 13.96 -14.56 14.81
N PHE A 96 14.45 -15.66 14.25
CA PHE A 96 13.70 -16.71 13.55
C PHE A 96 12.59 -17.33 14.44
N GLY A 97 11.36 -16.84 14.34
CA GLY A 97 10.16 -17.42 14.98
C GLY A 97 8.95 -17.42 14.03
N ARG A 98 7.77 -17.86 14.54
CA ARG A 98 6.45 -18.07 13.86
C ARG A 98 5.90 -16.93 12.97
N GLY A 99 6.68 -15.86 12.72
CA GLY A 99 6.39 -14.75 11.84
C GLY A 99 7.31 -14.60 10.61
N ARG A 100 8.07 -15.64 10.23
CA ARG A 100 9.08 -15.60 9.14
C ARG A 100 8.56 -14.99 7.84
N LEU A 101 7.34 -15.33 7.41
CA LEU A 101 6.78 -14.82 6.15
C LEU A 101 6.68 -13.29 6.15
N ALA A 102 6.00 -12.68 7.11
CA ALA A 102 5.90 -11.21 7.12
C ALA A 102 7.22 -10.50 7.50
N ALA A 103 8.19 -11.20 8.11
CA ALA A 103 9.52 -10.66 8.35
C ALA A 103 10.36 -10.55 7.05
N VAL A 104 10.08 -11.40 6.05
CA VAL A 104 10.75 -11.41 4.74
C VAL A 104 9.92 -10.69 3.68
N VAL A 105 8.65 -11.06 3.53
CA VAL A 105 7.75 -10.54 2.50
C VAL A 105 7.42 -9.07 2.72
N GLY A 106 7.33 -8.62 3.99
CA GLY A 106 7.09 -7.21 4.30
C GLY A 106 8.17 -6.29 3.72
N PRO A 107 9.45 -6.49 4.08
CA PRO A 107 10.56 -5.74 3.49
C PRO A 107 10.70 -5.90 1.98
N VAL A 108 10.48 -7.09 1.44
CA VAL A 108 10.55 -7.32 0.00
C VAL A 108 9.49 -6.49 -0.73
N GLY A 109 8.26 -6.40 -0.22
CA GLY A 109 7.23 -5.53 -0.79
C GLY A 109 7.62 -4.05 -0.75
N LEU A 110 8.13 -3.57 0.39
CA LEU A 110 8.61 -2.18 0.52
C LEU A 110 9.82 -1.88 -0.39
N ALA A 111 10.69 -2.86 -0.60
CA ALA A 111 11.80 -2.76 -1.54
C ALA A 111 11.29 -2.78 -3.00
N ALA A 112 10.31 -3.63 -3.33
CA ALA A 112 9.69 -3.68 -4.64
C ALA A 112 9.03 -2.34 -5.02
N TRP A 113 8.41 -1.64 -4.07
CA TRP A 113 7.97 -0.25 -4.26
C TRP A 113 9.12 0.66 -4.70
N CYS A 114 10.19 0.73 -3.91
CA CYS A 114 11.29 1.65 -4.18
C CYS A 114 12.04 1.32 -5.48
N VAL A 115 12.35 0.04 -5.68
CA VAL A 115 13.08 -0.44 -6.87
C VAL A 115 12.21 -0.32 -8.11
N GLY A 116 10.93 -0.69 -8.02
CA GLY A 116 9.98 -0.59 -9.12
C GLY A 116 9.88 0.83 -9.65
N LEU A 117 9.80 1.84 -8.78
CA LEU A 117 9.81 3.26 -9.20
C LEU A 117 11.07 3.63 -10.01
N VAL A 118 12.25 3.15 -9.61
CA VAL A 118 13.49 3.40 -10.38
C VAL A 118 13.44 2.67 -11.73
N VAL A 119 12.97 1.43 -11.74
CA VAL A 119 12.83 0.64 -12.96
C VAL A 119 11.87 1.31 -13.96
N LEU A 120 10.79 1.96 -13.51
CA LEU A 120 9.87 2.70 -14.38
C LEU A 120 10.56 3.84 -15.15
N VAL A 121 11.59 4.46 -14.55
CA VAL A 121 12.36 5.55 -15.17
C VAL A 121 13.42 4.99 -16.13
N VAL A 122 14.06 3.89 -15.75
CA VAL A 122 15.11 3.24 -16.57
C VAL A 122 14.53 2.55 -17.80
N PHE A 123 13.33 1.99 -17.68
CA PHE A 123 12.62 1.29 -18.75
C PHE A 123 11.33 2.04 -19.08
N PRO A 124 11.36 2.96 -20.07
CA PRO A 124 10.16 3.68 -20.51
C PRO A 124 9.10 2.74 -21.07
N ARG A 125 7.83 3.10 -20.91
CA ARG A 125 6.74 2.34 -21.54
C ARG A 125 6.68 2.60 -23.05
N ASP A 126 6.06 1.68 -23.78
CA ASP A 126 5.77 1.89 -25.20
C ASP A 126 4.59 2.84 -25.42
N ALA A 127 4.63 3.57 -26.53
CA ALA A 127 3.54 4.45 -26.92
C ALA A 127 2.23 3.65 -27.20
N PRO A 128 1.06 4.22 -26.89
CA PRO A 128 -0.21 3.58 -27.21
C PRO A 128 -0.32 3.21 -28.69
N GLY A 129 -0.74 1.98 -28.98
CA GLY A 129 -0.93 1.48 -30.35
C GLY A 129 0.32 0.85 -31.00
N VAL A 130 1.47 0.92 -30.35
CA VAL A 130 2.70 0.24 -30.79
C VAL A 130 2.77 -1.16 -30.18
N PRO A 131 3.32 -2.18 -30.88
CA PRO A 131 3.60 -3.49 -30.29
C PRO A 131 4.46 -3.37 -29.02
N VAL A 132 4.15 -4.19 -28.02
CA VAL A 132 4.87 -4.19 -26.74
C VAL A 132 6.31 -4.65 -26.96
N SER A 133 7.26 -3.81 -26.59
CA SER A 133 8.69 -4.09 -26.57
C SER A 133 9.09 -4.75 -25.25
N ILE A 134 10.32 -5.28 -25.17
CA ILE A 134 10.87 -5.83 -23.93
C ILE A 134 10.92 -4.74 -22.83
N THR A 135 11.28 -3.51 -23.20
CA THR A 135 11.34 -2.37 -22.28
C THR A 135 9.96 -2.03 -21.74
N GLY A 136 8.93 -1.95 -22.60
CA GLY A 136 7.57 -1.70 -22.16
C GLY A 136 6.99 -2.83 -21.31
N GLU A 137 7.37 -4.07 -21.58
CA GLU A 137 6.98 -5.22 -20.75
C GLU A 137 7.62 -5.14 -19.35
N ILE A 138 8.90 -4.76 -19.27
CA ILE A 138 9.57 -4.51 -17.98
C ILE A 138 8.87 -3.38 -17.22
N HIS A 139 8.55 -2.27 -17.90
CA HIS A 139 7.81 -1.15 -17.29
C HIS A 139 6.46 -1.61 -16.72
N ARG A 140 5.70 -2.39 -17.50
CA ARG A 140 4.38 -2.88 -17.14
C ARG A 140 4.42 -3.70 -15.85
N TRP A 141 5.35 -4.65 -15.75
CA TRP A 141 5.50 -5.47 -14.55
C TRP A 141 6.13 -4.72 -13.38
N ALA A 142 7.03 -3.76 -13.65
CA ALA A 142 7.58 -2.88 -12.61
C ALA A 142 6.50 -2.00 -11.97
N ALA A 143 5.54 -1.50 -12.76
CA ALA A 143 4.42 -0.72 -12.25
C ALA A 143 3.56 -1.58 -11.30
N VAL A 144 3.20 -2.79 -11.73
CA VAL A 144 2.42 -3.73 -10.90
C VAL A 144 3.18 -4.11 -9.63
N ALA A 145 4.48 -4.41 -9.74
CA ALA A 145 5.32 -4.76 -8.60
C ALA A 145 5.47 -3.60 -7.61
N ALA A 146 5.62 -2.36 -8.11
CA ALA A 146 5.69 -1.18 -7.27
C ALA A 146 4.37 -0.98 -6.51
N LEU A 147 3.27 -0.80 -7.26
CA LEU A 147 1.97 -0.45 -6.70
C LEU A 147 1.37 -1.57 -5.82
N SER A 148 1.76 -2.83 -6.03
CA SER A 148 1.35 -3.92 -5.11
C SER A 148 2.31 -4.09 -3.92
N GLY A 149 3.58 -3.75 -4.11
CA GLY A 149 4.64 -3.94 -3.13
C GLY A 149 4.44 -3.09 -1.88
N LEU A 150 4.08 -1.80 -2.03
CA LEU A 150 3.87 -0.91 -0.91
C LEU A 150 2.71 -1.36 0.00
N PRO A 151 1.47 -1.61 -0.49
CA PRO A 151 0.38 -2.03 0.37
C PRO A 151 0.59 -3.41 0.99
N ALA A 152 1.17 -4.36 0.24
CA ALA A 152 1.54 -5.66 0.81
C ALA A 152 2.58 -5.50 1.93
N GLY A 153 3.64 -4.71 1.69
CA GLY A 153 4.67 -4.42 2.67
C GLY A 153 4.11 -3.71 3.92
N ALA A 154 3.29 -2.69 3.72
CA ALA A 154 2.64 -1.91 4.77
C ALA A 154 1.74 -2.78 5.66
N LEU A 155 0.90 -3.62 5.05
CA LEU A 155 0.00 -4.54 5.76
C LEU A 155 0.79 -5.47 6.68
N LEU A 156 1.85 -6.10 6.14
CA LEU A 156 2.68 -7.05 6.87
C LEU A 156 3.50 -6.39 8.01
N VAL A 157 3.90 -5.13 7.83
CA VAL A 157 4.54 -4.34 8.89
C VAL A 157 3.55 -3.93 9.98
N ALA A 158 2.32 -3.56 9.61
CA ALA A 158 1.34 -2.98 10.52
C ALA A 158 0.51 -4.02 11.30
N VAL A 159 0.20 -5.19 10.73
CA VAL A 159 -0.67 -6.20 11.35
C VAL A 159 -0.16 -6.70 12.71
N ARG A 160 1.13 -6.56 12.98
CA ARG A 160 1.79 -6.96 14.24
C ARG A 160 1.90 -5.85 15.26
N ARG A 161 1.44 -4.64 14.94
CA ARG A 161 1.55 -3.46 15.79
C ARG A 161 0.18 -3.20 16.44
N PRO A 162 0.12 -3.03 17.77
CA PRO A 162 -1.09 -2.54 18.41
C PRO A 162 -1.27 -1.03 18.16
N GLY A 163 -2.51 -0.55 18.22
CA GLY A 163 -2.83 0.89 18.23
C GLY A 163 -3.69 1.38 17.08
N ARG A 164 -4.24 2.60 17.23
CA ARG A 164 -5.11 3.23 16.22
C ARG A 164 -4.39 3.46 14.88
N LEU A 165 -3.14 3.91 14.93
CA LEU A 165 -2.34 4.18 13.73
C LEU A 165 -2.03 2.89 12.94
N ALA A 166 -1.72 1.78 13.62
CA ALA A 166 -1.52 0.49 12.97
C ALA A 166 -2.78 0.00 12.26
N ARG A 167 -3.96 0.13 12.91
CA ARG A 167 -5.25 -0.18 12.28
C ARG A 167 -5.54 0.70 11.07
N ALA A 168 -5.19 1.99 11.12
CA ALA A 168 -5.31 2.88 9.97
C ALA A 168 -4.40 2.44 8.81
N VAL A 169 -3.15 2.01 9.09
CA VAL A 169 -2.25 1.46 8.05
C VAL A 169 -2.82 0.18 7.46
N VAL A 170 -3.34 -0.74 8.28
CA VAL A 170 -3.98 -1.96 7.80
C VAL A 170 -5.18 -1.63 6.91
N ALA A 171 -6.07 -0.74 7.35
CA ALA A 171 -7.24 -0.34 6.58
C ALA A 171 -6.85 0.36 5.26
N GLY A 172 -5.87 1.26 5.30
CA GLY A 172 -5.35 1.93 4.11
C GLY A 172 -4.70 0.96 3.13
N ALA A 173 -3.91 0.00 3.62
CA ALA A 173 -3.30 -1.03 2.79
C ALA A 173 -4.35 -1.93 2.13
N VAL A 174 -5.36 -2.38 2.88
CA VAL A 174 -6.49 -3.14 2.32
C VAL A 174 -7.24 -2.32 1.28
N GLY A 175 -7.50 -1.03 1.55
CA GLY A 175 -8.12 -0.12 0.59
C GLY A 175 -7.32 0.02 -0.70
N CYS A 176 -5.99 0.15 -0.60
CA CYS A 176 -5.10 0.18 -1.77
C CYS A 176 -5.15 -1.13 -2.56
N VAL A 177 -5.10 -2.30 -1.89
CA VAL A 177 -5.22 -3.61 -2.55
C VAL A 177 -6.55 -3.72 -3.30
N VAL A 178 -7.66 -3.29 -2.68
CA VAL A 178 -8.98 -3.31 -3.32
C VAL A 178 -9.01 -2.36 -4.53
N ALA A 179 -8.44 -1.15 -4.42
CA ALA A 179 -8.36 -0.19 -5.51
C ALA A 179 -7.44 -0.63 -6.66
N LEU A 180 -6.44 -1.47 -6.37
CA LEU A 180 -5.54 -2.04 -7.36
C LEU A 180 -6.22 -3.04 -8.28
N VAL A 181 -7.20 -3.79 -7.81
CA VAL A 181 -7.90 -4.81 -8.62
C VAL A 181 -8.46 -4.23 -9.92
N PRO A 182 -9.30 -3.17 -9.92
CA PRO A 182 -9.82 -2.60 -11.16
C PRO A 182 -8.72 -1.98 -12.01
N PHE A 183 -7.69 -1.37 -11.41
CA PHE A 183 -6.55 -0.83 -12.14
C PHE A 183 -5.80 -1.93 -12.90
N VAL A 184 -5.37 -3.00 -12.22
CA VAL A 184 -4.64 -4.12 -12.82
C VAL A 184 -5.47 -4.80 -13.91
N ALA A 185 -6.78 -4.98 -13.68
CA ALA A 185 -7.68 -5.52 -14.69
C ALA A 185 -7.77 -4.63 -15.94
N ALA A 186 -7.88 -3.31 -15.77
CA ALA A 186 -7.87 -2.35 -16.87
C ALA A 186 -6.52 -2.28 -17.59
N TYR A 187 -5.44 -2.38 -16.82
CA TYR A 187 -4.06 -2.17 -17.27
C TYR A 187 -3.45 -3.38 -17.99
N LEU A 188 -3.72 -4.60 -17.52
CA LEU A 188 -3.10 -5.82 -18.06
C LEU A 188 -4.02 -6.66 -18.94
N VAL A 189 -5.30 -6.79 -18.58
CA VAL A 189 -6.21 -7.80 -19.13
C VAL A 189 -7.15 -7.23 -20.20
N GLY A 190 -7.31 -5.91 -20.26
CA GLY A 190 -8.24 -5.26 -21.18
C GLY A 190 -9.69 -5.37 -20.70
N SER A 191 -9.97 -4.86 -19.50
CA SER A 191 -11.31 -4.84 -18.92
C SER A 191 -12.22 -3.72 -19.50
N PRO A 192 -13.54 -3.75 -19.26
CA PRO A 192 -14.45 -2.64 -19.59
C PRO A 192 -14.07 -1.31 -18.93
N LEU A 193 -13.21 -1.34 -17.91
CA LEU A 193 -12.71 -0.16 -17.21
C LEU A 193 -11.49 0.47 -17.89
N ARG A 194 -10.98 -0.10 -18.99
CA ARG A 194 -9.83 0.44 -19.75
C ARG A 194 -9.96 1.94 -20.09
N PRO A 195 -11.14 2.49 -20.47
CA PRO A 195 -11.29 3.93 -20.70
C PRO A 195 -11.05 4.82 -19.47
N TYR A 196 -11.01 4.22 -18.26
CA TYR A 196 -10.82 4.91 -16.98
C TYR A 196 -9.48 4.57 -16.33
N VAL A 197 -8.56 3.90 -17.04
CA VAL A 197 -7.29 3.41 -16.46
C VAL A 197 -6.45 4.55 -15.87
N GLY A 198 -6.44 5.72 -16.50
CA GLY A 198 -5.73 6.89 -16.02
C GLY A 198 -6.28 7.45 -14.71
N LEU A 199 -7.61 7.43 -14.54
CA LEU A 199 -8.24 7.84 -13.28
C LEU A 199 -7.93 6.83 -12.17
N LEU A 200 -8.07 5.53 -12.48
CA LEU A 200 -7.81 4.45 -11.53
C LEU A 200 -6.37 4.49 -11.02
N GLU A 201 -5.39 4.66 -11.90
CA GLU A 201 -3.98 4.79 -11.53
C GLU A 201 -3.76 5.98 -10.58
N ARG A 202 -4.32 7.15 -10.89
CA ARG A 202 -4.18 8.35 -10.04
C ARG A 202 -4.76 8.14 -8.66
N LEU A 203 -5.93 7.52 -8.57
CA LEU A 203 -6.56 7.19 -7.29
C LEU A 203 -5.71 6.21 -6.48
N VAL A 204 -5.16 5.18 -7.13
CA VAL A 204 -4.23 4.23 -6.50
C VAL A 204 -2.97 4.94 -6.03
N CYS A 205 -2.29 5.70 -6.89
CA CYS A 205 -1.07 6.43 -6.53
C CYS A 205 -1.30 7.41 -5.38
N LEU A 206 -2.44 8.11 -5.33
CA LEU A 206 -2.78 9.02 -4.23
C LEU A 206 -3.03 8.25 -2.93
N ALA A 207 -3.74 7.12 -2.99
CA ALA A 207 -3.97 6.25 -1.84
C ALA A 207 -2.65 5.67 -1.32
N GLU A 208 -1.76 5.26 -2.21
CA GLU A 208 -0.43 4.76 -1.87
C GLU A 208 0.47 5.83 -1.26
N LEU A 209 0.42 7.06 -1.75
CA LEU A 209 1.15 8.15 -1.12
C LEU A 209 0.64 8.40 0.31
N CYS A 210 -0.68 8.42 0.51
CA CYS A 210 -1.26 8.50 1.85
C CYS A 210 -0.78 7.35 2.74
N LEU A 211 -0.73 6.13 2.19
CA LEU A 211 -0.26 4.95 2.89
C LEU A 211 1.23 5.03 3.25
N LEU A 212 2.07 5.50 2.34
CA LEU A 212 3.51 5.73 2.56
C LEU A 212 3.74 6.66 3.75
N ILE A 213 3.01 7.79 3.78
CA ILE A 213 3.07 8.76 4.87
C ILE A 213 2.62 8.10 6.18
N LEU A 214 1.52 7.34 6.16
CA LEU A 214 0.99 6.67 7.34
C LEU A 214 1.95 5.62 7.91
N VAL A 215 2.60 4.83 7.05
CA VAL A 215 3.66 3.87 7.43
C VAL A 215 4.85 4.60 8.04
N ALA A 216 5.26 5.73 7.45
CA ALA A 216 6.32 6.56 8.01
C ALA A 216 5.95 7.06 9.42
N HIS A 217 4.71 7.50 9.65
CA HIS A 217 4.26 7.89 10.99
C HIS A 217 4.23 6.73 11.98
N LEU A 218 3.78 5.54 11.57
CA LEU A 218 3.74 4.34 12.41
C LEU A 218 5.11 3.99 12.99
N ASP A 219 6.15 4.21 12.19
CA ASP A 219 7.51 3.86 12.53
C ASP A 219 8.25 4.89 13.40
N HIS A 220 7.72 6.10 13.49
CA HIS A 220 8.28 7.18 14.32
C HIS A 220 7.47 7.44 15.60
N GLY A 221 6.17 7.15 15.62
CA GLY A 221 5.28 7.41 16.76
C GLY A 221 5.47 6.48 17.97
N GLY A 222 6.05 5.29 17.78
CA GLY A 222 6.15 4.27 18.84
C GLY A 222 7.19 4.51 19.94
N ARG A 223 7.94 5.62 19.91
CA ARG A 223 9.06 5.85 20.86
C ARG A 223 8.88 7.05 21.79
N VAL A 224 7.96 7.97 21.50
CA VAL A 224 7.76 9.16 22.35
C VAL A 224 7.04 8.78 23.65
N THR A 225 6.12 7.82 23.61
CA THR A 225 5.38 7.35 24.79
C THR A 225 6.20 6.48 25.74
N ALA A 226 7.26 5.82 25.26
CA ALA A 226 8.13 5.00 26.11
C ALA A 226 9.10 5.84 26.97
N ALA A 227 9.42 7.06 26.55
CA ALA A 227 10.35 7.94 27.27
C ALA A 227 9.70 8.72 28.42
N TYR A 228 8.37 8.82 28.46
CA TYR A 228 7.65 9.58 29.50
C TYR A 228 7.19 8.71 30.70
N SER A 229 7.37 7.39 30.64
CA SER A 229 6.94 6.47 31.72
C SER A 229 8.06 6.04 32.67
N GLY A 230 9.22 6.72 32.66
CA GLY A 230 10.44 6.27 33.34
C GLY A 230 11.17 7.33 34.18
N SER A 231 10.52 8.44 34.55
CA SER A 231 11.12 9.43 35.44
C SER A 231 10.20 9.75 36.62
N THR A 232 10.16 8.85 37.61
CA THR A 232 9.92 9.26 39.00
C THR A 232 11.25 9.81 39.55
N PRO A 233 11.34 11.11 39.87
CA PRO A 233 12.47 11.62 40.64
C PRO A 233 12.34 11.07 42.06
N GLY A 234 13.23 10.15 42.43
CA GLY A 234 13.40 9.71 43.80
C GLY A 234 13.86 10.88 44.68
N GLY A 235 13.17 11.09 45.80
CA GLY A 235 13.49 12.13 46.76
C GLY A 235 12.91 11.85 48.16
N ARG A 236 13.67 11.06 48.93
CA ARG A 236 13.73 10.97 50.41
C ARG A 236 12.58 10.28 51.17
N SER A 237 12.89 9.08 51.66
CA SER A 237 12.39 8.56 52.94
C SER A 237 12.87 9.43 54.12
N PRO A 238 12.06 9.51 55.18
CA PRO A 238 12.57 9.32 56.52
C PRO A 238 11.92 8.10 57.18
N SER A 239 12.78 7.35 57.86
CA SER A 239 12.48 6.29 58.80
C SER A 239 11.44 6.72 59.84
N ALA A 240 10.40 5.91 60.03
CA ALA A 240 9.63 5.90 61.27
C ALA A 240 9.15 4.48 61.57
N VAL A 241 9.78 3.94 62.60
CA VAL A 241 9.43 2.77 63.38
C VAL A 241 7.94 2.76 63.72
N ALA A 242 7.24 1.69 63.38
CA ALA A 242 6.04 1.27 64.09
C ALA A 242 5.79 -0.22 63.82
N SER A 243 6.43 -1.05 64.65
CA SER A 243 6.00 -2.39 64.99
C SER A 243 4.51 -2.41 65.35
N ARG A 244 3.70 -3.16 64.59
CA ARG A 244 2.44 -3.68 65.12
C ARG A 244 2.09 -5.02 64.50
N THR A 245 2.43 -6.04 65.27
CA THR A 245 1.92 -7.40 65.30
C THR A 245 0.42 -7.43 65.02
N TYR A 246 -0.04 -8.19 64.03
CA TYR A 246 -1.36 -8.80 64.10
C TYR A 246 -1.34 -10.21 63.53
N SER A 247 -1.83 -11.09 64.39
CA SER A 247 -1.86 -12.53 64.33
C SER A 247 -2.71 -13.09 63.18
N SER A 248 -2.23 -14.21 62.66
CA SER A 248 -3.03 -15.24 62.00
C SER A 248 -4.26 -15.61 62.83
N ARG A 249 -5.45 -15.60 62.22
CA ARG A 249 -6.57 -16.41 62.70
C ARG A 249 -7.39 -16.94 61.52
N MET A 250 -7.45 -18.27 61.45
CA MET A 250 -8.35 -19.07 60.61
C MET A 250 -9.83 -18.68 60.80
N ARG A 251 -10.60 -18.73 59.71
CA ARG A 251 -11.96 -19.34 59.61
C ARG A 251 -12.41 -19.27 58.15
N ARG A 252 -12.46 -20.38 57.43
CA ARG A 252 -13.57 -21.36 57.31
C ARG A 252 -14.87 -20.73 56.77
N SER A 253 -15.24 -21.19 55.58
CA SER A 253 -16.58 -21.32 54.96
C SER A 253 -17.74 -20.54 55.60
N SER A 254 -18.49 -19.82 54.77
CA SER A 254 -19.88 -20.17 54.41
C SER A 254 -20.51 -19.07 53.56
N ARG A 255 -21.17 -19.49 52.47
CA ARG A 255 -22.25 -18.72 51.84
C ARG A 255 -23.35 -18.42 52.87
N PRO A 256 -24.10 -17.33 52.69
CA PRO A 256 -25.54 -17.55 52.54
C PRO A 256 -26.17 -16.74 51.41
N ALA A 257 -27.28 -17.30 50.94
CA ALA A 257 -28.16 -16.77 49.92
C ALA A 257 -29.20 -15.80 50.51
N LEU A 258 -29.72 -14.96 49.61
CA LEU A 258 -31.08 -14.39 49.51
C LEU A 258 -31.76 -13.77 50.74
N VAL A 259 -32.10 -12.47 50.63
CA VAL A 259 -33.44 -11.82 50.59
C VAL A 259 -33.15 -10.35 50.22
N GLY A 260 -33.79 -9.60 49.32
CA GLY A 260 -35.03 -9.70 48.55
C GLY A 260 -35.72 -8.33 48.59
N THR A 261 -35.72 -7.56 47.48
CA THR A 261 -36.63 -6.41 47.27
C THR A 261 -37.01 -6.26 45.78
N THR A 262 -38.13 -6.89 45.44
CA THR A 262 -39.25 -6.49 44.54
C THR A 262 -39.09 -5.62 43.27
N SER A 263 -39.47 -6.26 42.14
CA SER A 263 -40.45 -5.89 41.08
C SER A 263 -40.24 -4.58 40.27
N ARG A 264 -40.25 -4.54 38.93
CA ARG A 264 -41.31 -4.89 37.92
C ARG A 264 -40.67 -4.51 36.55
N ARG A 265 -40.67 -5.25 35.43
CA ARG A 265 -41.78 -5.66 34.53
C ARG A 265 -41.22 -6.58 33.41
N ARG A 266 -42.03 -7.59 33.05
CA ARG A 266 -42.29 -8.28 31.76
C ARG A 266 -41.54 -7.79 30.50
N ALA A 267 -41.19 -8.60 29.49
CA ALA A 267 -41.54 -9.99 29.15
C ALA A 267 -40.48 -10.59 28.20
N THR A 268 -40.30 -11.90 28.27
CA THR A 268 -39.44 -12.73 27.41
C THR A 268 -40.31 -13.59 26.49
N ALA A 269 -39.87 -13.78 25.24
CA ALA A 269 -40.26 -14.92 24.43
C ALA A 269 -38.99 -15.49 23.76
N MET A 270 -38.56 -16.67 24.20
CA MET A 270 -37.55 -17.49 23.52
C MET A 270 -38.28 -18.65 22.84
N VAL A 271 -38.01 -18.84 21.55
CA VAL A 271 -38.50 -19.98 20.76
C VAL A 271 -37.39 -21.04 20.70
N ARG A 272 -37.77 -22.27 21.08
CA ARG A 272 -36.97 -23.48 21.05
C ARG A 272 -37.16 -24.18 19.70
N VAL A 273 -36.09 -24.62 19.07
CA VAL A 273 -36.12 -25.45 17.86
C VAL A 273 -35.74 -26.88 18.24
N THR A 274 -36.55 -27.85 17.83
CA THR A 274 -36.28 -29.29 17.87
C THR A 274 -36.28 -29.81 16.43
N PRO A 275 -35.37 -30.71 16.02
CA PRO A 275 -35.31 -31.23 14.66
C PRO A 275 -35.95 -32.62 14.52
N GLY A 276 -36.47 -32.89 13.32
CA GLY A 276 -37.03 -34.17 12.86
C GLY A 276 -38.12 -33.86 11.83
N GLY A 277 -38.29 -34.54 10.71
CA GLY A 277 -37.76 -35.78 10.13
C GLY A 277 -38.54 -36.01 8.83
N ALA A 278 -38.01 -36.84 7.96
CA ALA A 278 -38.38 -37.07 6.55
C ALA A 278 -39.87 -37.36 6.22
N SER A 279 -40.33 -36.95 5.03
CA SER A 279 -40.65 -37.88 3.92
C SER A 279 -41.41 -37.24 2.74
N ARG A 280 -40.77 -37.31 1.57
CA ARG A 280 -41.28 -37.76 0.25
C ARG A 280 -42.81 -37.83 0.06
N VAL A 281 -43.35 -37.07 -0.92
CA VAL A 281 -44.40 -37.52 -1.86
C VAL A 281 -44.28 -36.77 -3.20
N MET A 282 -44.24 -37.54 -4.29
CA MET A 282 -44.37 -37.16 -5.72
C MET A 282 -45.74 -36.57 -6.05
N ARG A 283 -45.80 -35.60 -6.98
CA ARG A 283 -46.65 -35.65 -8.22
C ARG A 283 -46.57 -34.35 -9.04
N THR A 284 -45.94 -34.44 -10.21
CA THR A 284 -46.30 -33.75 -11.47
C THR A 284 -47.63 -34.38 -11.97
N PRO A 285 -48.49 -33.79 -12.85
CA PRO A 285 -48.18 -32.81 -13.92
C PRO A 285 -49.24 -31.71 -14.18
N GLY A 286 -48.95 -30.79 -15.12
CA GLY A 286 -49.96 -29.84 -15.59
C GLY A 286 -49.45 -28.80 -16.59
N ARG A 287 -49.30 -29.22 -17.84
CA ARG A 287 -49.10 -28.40 -19.05
C ARG A 287 -50.28 -27.45 -19.27
N ARG A 288 -50.03 -26.15 -19.48
CA ARG A 288 -50.88 -25.27 -20.30
C ARG A 288 -50.04 -24.20 -21.00
N GLU A 289 -50.03 -24.31 -22.32
CA GLU A 289 -49.57 -23.31 -23.27
C GLU A 289 -50.44 -22.06 -23.16
N THR A 290 -49.81 -20.89 -23.15
CA THR A 290 -50.45 -19.63 -23.54
C THR A 290 -49.47 -18.87 -24.44
N THR A 291 -49.88 -18.78 -25.68
CA THR A 291 -49.29 -18.03 -26.80
C THR A 291 -49.37 -16.53 -26.52
N MET A 292 -48.26 -15.82 -26.71
CA MET A 292 -48.26 -14.35 -26.87
C MET A 292 -47.52 -14.03 -28.18
N PRO A 293 -48.18 -13.32 -29.12
CA PRO A 293 -47.63 -12.96 -30.42
C PRO A 293 -46.88 -11.62 -30.36
N GLY A 294 -45.78 -11.51 -31.12
CA GLY A 294 -45.16 -10.22 -31.42
C GLY A 294 -43.67 -10.16 -31.15
N THR A 295 -42.86 -10.71 -32.07
CA THR A 295 -41.49 -10.24 -32.27
C THR A 295 -41.21 -10.25 -33.77
N SER A 296 -41.11 -9.07 -34.34
CA SER A 296 -40.61 -8.87 -35.70
C SER A 296 -39.14 -9.23 -35.74
N ALA A 297 -38.80 -10.17 -36.61
CA ALA A 297 -37.44 -10.48 -36.97
C ALA A 297 -36.88 -9.36 -37.86
N MET A 298 -35.72 -8.82 -37.49
CA MET A 298 -34.85 -8.06 -38.39
C MET A 298 -33.65 -8.94 -38.77
N PRO A 299 -33.23 -8.93 -40.05
CA PRO A 299 -32.30 -9.91 -40.59
C PRO A 299 -30.83 -9.62 -40.27
N SER A 300 -30.09 -10.72 -40.16
CA SER A 300 -28.63 -10.80 -40.01
C SER A 300 -27.92 -10.32 -41.29
N PRO A 301 -26.95 -9.39 -41.22
CA PRO A 301 -26.14 -9.04 -42.37
C PRO A 301 -25.01 -10.05 -42.61
N ALA A 302 -24.81 -10.33 -43.90
CA ALA A 302 -24.01 -11.39 -44.48
C ALA A 302 -22.50 -11.29 -44.19
N SER A 303 -21.91 -12.46 -43.99
CA SER A 303 -20.47 -12.73 -44.01
C SER A 303 -19.89 -12.35 -45.37
N THR A 304 -19.08 -11.29 -45.41
CA THR A 304 -18.28 -10.95 -46.59
C THR A 304 -16.89 -11.53 -46.39
N LYS A 305 -16.59 -12.63 -47.10
CA LYS A 305 -15.25 -13.22 -47.20
C LYS A 305 -14.36 -12.25 -47.97
N LEU A 306 -13.38 -11.64 -47.30
CA LEU A 306 -12.29 -10.91 -47.96
C LEU A 306 -11.21 -11.92 -48.36
N SER A 307 -11.01 -12.03 -49.67
CA SER A 307 -9.95 -12.80 -50.32
C SER A 307 -8.61 -12.08 -50.16
N THR A 308 -7.63 -12.77 -49.60
CA THR A 308 -6.25 -12.31 -49.44
C THR A 308 -5.54 -12.32 -50.78
N ALA A 309 -5.22 -11.15 -51.33
CA ALA A 309 -4.29 -11.03 -52.45
C ALA A 309 -2.86 -10.98 -51.90
N SER A 310 -2.13 -12.07 -52.12
CA SER A 310 -0.67 -12.17 -51.94
C SER A 310 0.02 -11.42 -53.09
N ILE A 311 0.77 -10.37 -52.79
CA ILE A 311 1.69 -9.74 -53.73
C ILE A 311 3.08 -9.69 -53.09
N SER A 312 3.99 -10.46 -53.66
CA SER A 312 5.40 -10.56 -53.31
C SER A 312 6.15 -9.23 -53.53
N PRO A 313 7.21 -8.94 -52.74
CA PRO A 313 8.09 -7.80 -52.99
C PRO A 313 9.12 -8.13 -54.09
N PRO A 314 9.44 -7.19 -55.02
CA PRO A 314 10.51 -7.38 -55.97
C PRO A 314 11.88 -7.09 -55.34
N SER A 315 12.72 -8.12 -55.43
CA SER A 315 14.07 -8.10 -56.00
C SER A 315 15.04 -6.97 -55.67
N THR A 316 16.16 -7.43 -55.11
CA THR A 316 17.47 -6.82 -54.92
C THR A 316 18.01 -6.03 -56.12
N ALA A 317 18.56 -4.85 -55.87
CA ALA A 317 19.58 -4.23 -56.72
C ALA A 317 20.80 -3.82 -55.86
N LYS A 318 21.87 -4.62 -55.99
CA LYS A 318 23.25 -4.27 -55.64
C LYS A 318 23.82 -3.36 -56.73
N VAL A 319 24.27 -2.15 -56.39
CA VAL A 319 25.36 -1.39 -57.03
C VAL A 319 25.85 -0.42 -55.94
N GLY A 320 27.11 -0.25 -55.54
CA GLY A 320 28.39 -0.65 -56.10
C GLY A 320 29.34 0.56 -56.03
N SER A 321 30.42 0.47 -55.23
CA SER A 321 31.66 1.30 -55.23
C SER A 321 31.52 2.80 -54.85
N LYS A 322 32.46 3.49 -54.19
CA LYS A 322 33.90 3.33 -53.95
C LYS A 322 34.33 4.33 -52.84
N PRO A 323 35.42 4.10 -52.09
CA PRO A 323 35.91 5.01 -51.05
C PRO A 323 36.90 6.04 -51.63
N ALA A 324 36.95 7.22 -51.03
CA ALA A 324 38.05 8.18 -51.24
C ALA A 324 38.56 8.66 -49.87
N ALA A 325 39.80 8.28 -49.59
CA ALA A 325 40.65 8.86 -48.57
C ALA A 325 41.38 10.09 -49.12
N ARG A 326 41.63 11.10 -48.27
CA ARG A 326 42.80 11.99 -48.18
C ARG A 326 42.50 13.04 -47.09
N HIS A 327 43.18 12.98 -45.94
CA HIS A 327 44.41 13.72 -45.61
C HIS A 327 44.25 15.24 -45.59
N ALA A 328 44.09 15.80 -44.39
CA ALA A 328 44.96 16.80 -43.76
C ALA A 328 44.59 16.90 -42.27
#